data_AF-A0AAX1N963-F1
#
_entry.id   AF-A0AAX1N963-F1
#
_cell.length_a   1.000
_cell.length_b   1.000
_cell.length_c   1.000
_cell.angle_alpha   90.00
_cell.angle_beta   90.00
_cell.angle_gamma   90.00
#
_symmetry.space_group_name_H-M   'P 1'
#
loop_
_entity.id
_entity.type
_entity.pdbx_description
1 polymer ?
#
loop_
_entity_poly.entity_id
_entity_poly.type
_entity_poly.pdbx_seq_one_letter_code
_entity_poly.pdbx_strand_id
1 'polypeptide(L)'
;MKFLRLLNLILLAFLIIICLLGLFYKHISFGMGLGDIIGYFVLISGTILYVYLFQKYYKEGIAPQILMLNFYFIFTFLVVLKATYLRSDEYRWNGCLFYERCLGDFNISNNNYYEIERMSICPCAYSSDFTGKWNGKYIELLSGDIKYPDELKEHIKSPITIVFIKMEEEEIREPLQLHQVYSFSGTIHEIKNEIPIMNVSLN
;
A
#
# COMPACT_ATOMS: atom_id res chain seq x y z
N MET A 1 21.03 -3.04 -34.61
CA MET A 1 21.34 -4.34 -33.93
C MET A 1 22.06 -4.18 -32.60
N LYS A 2 23.21 -3.47 -32.51
CA LYS A 2 23.93 -3.30 -31.23
C LYS A 2 23.07 -2.68 -30.12
N PHE A 3 22.25 -1.68 -30.46
CA PHE A 3 21.30 -1.07 -29.52
C PHE A 3 20.30 -2.07 -28.93
N LEU A 4 19.59 -2.84 -29.76
CA LEU A 4 18.61 -3.84 -29.30
C LEU A 4 19.23 -4.90 -28.38
N ARG A 5 20.46 -5.34 -28.68
CA ARG A 5 21.20 -6.29 -27.84
C ARG A 5 21.55 -5.70 -26.48
N LEU A 6 22.03 -4.45 -26.47
CA LEU A 6 22.33 -3.71 -25.26
C LEU A 6 21.06 -3.48 -24.43
N LEU A 7 19.96 -3.09 -25.08
CA LEU A 7 18.66 -2.92 -24.44
C LEU A 7 18.19 -4.22 -23.80
N ASN A 8 18.19 -5.34 -24.53
CA ASN A 8 17.81 -6.65 -23.98
C ASN A 8 18.73 -7.10 -22.83
N LEU A 9 20.00 -6.70 -22.82
CA LEU A 9 20.92 -6.96 -21.70
C LEU A 9 20.55 -6.13 -20.47
N ILE A 10 20.22 -4.85 -20.65
CA ILE A 10 19.74 -3.97 -19.58
C ILE A 10 18.44 -4.52 -19.00
N LEU A 11 17.49 -4.91 -19.86
CA LEU A 11 16.22 -5.50 -19.43
C LEU A 11 16.43 -6.80 -18.65
N LEU A 12 17.36 -7.66 -19.10
CA LEU A 12 17.72 -8.87 -18.36
C LEU A 12 18.27 -8.53 -16.97
N ALA A 13 19.17 -7.55 -16.86
CA ALA A 13 19.73 -7.11 -15.59
C ALA A 13 18.64 -6.60 -14.64
N PHE A 14 17.70 -5.78 -15.14
CA PHE A 14 16.55 -5.33 -14.36
C PHE A 14 15.69 -6.50 -13.87
N LEU A 15 15.41 -7.47 -14.73
CA LEU A 15 14.57 -8.62 -14.40
C LEU A 15 15.21 -9.50 -13.30
N ILE A 16 16.53 -9.68 -13.37
CA ILE A 16 17.31 -10.34 -12.32
C ILE A 16 17.23 -9.55 -11.01
N ILE A 17 17.43 -8.23 -11.04
CA ILE A 17 17.36 -7.39 -9.84
C ILE A 17 15.97 -7.48 -9.18
N ILE A 18 14.90 -7.36 -9.97
CA ILE A 18 13.51 -7.48 -9.48
C ILE A 18 13.27 -8.85 -8.86
N CYS A 19 13.74 -9.92 -9.50
CA CYS A 19 13.64 -11.28 -8.99
C CYS A 19 14.38 -11.45 -7.64
N LEU A 20 15.60 -10.92 -7.53
CA LEU A 20 16.39 -10.95 -6.30
C LEU A 20 15.74 -10.12 -5.17
N LEU A 21 15.25 -8.91 -5.49
CA LEU A 21 14.51 -8.08 -4.53
C LEU A 21 13.25 -8.79 -4.03
N GLY A 22 12.53 -9.46 -4.94
CA GLY A 22 11.40 -10.29 -4.61
C GLY A 22 11.78 -11.41 -3.64
N LEU A 23 12.83 -12.18 -3.94
CA LEU A 23 13.25 -13.35 -3.17
C LEU A 23 13.85 -13.02 -1.79
N PHE A 24 14.81 -12.09 -1.73
CA PHE A 24 15.60 -11.85 -0.52
C PHE A 24 14.91 -10.96 0.49
N TYR A 25 14.13 -9.98 0.02
CA TYR A 25 13.56 -8.95 0.89
C TYR A 25 12.03 -9.05 1.02
N LYS A 26 11.41 -10.02 0.33
CA LYS A 26 9.94 -10.12 0.21
C LYS A 26 9.27 -8.79 -0.14
N HIS A 27 9.97 -7.90 -0.84
CA HIS A 27 9.47 -6.55 -1.15
C HIS A 27 8.34 -6.55 -2.16
N ILE A 28 8.11 -7.66 -2.87
CA ILE A 28 7.04 -7.81 -3.86
C ILE A 28 6.00 -8.77 -3.29
N SER A 29 4.91 -8.22 -2.75
CA SER A 29 3.78 -9.02 -2.27
C SER A 29 2.83 -9.34 -3.43
N PHE A 30 2.76 -10.62 -3.82
CA PHE A 30 1.79 -11.09 -4.82
C PHE A 30 0.45 -11.54 -4.19
N GLY A 31 0.32 -11.44 -2.86
CA GLY A 31 -0.85 -11.81 -2.07
C GLY A 31 -0.48 -12.42 -0.71
N MET A 32 -1.41 -13.12 -0.05
CA MET A 32 -1.13 -13.98 1.11
C MET A 32 -1.12 -15.46 0.72
N GLY A 33 -0.29 -16.25 1.42
CA GLY A 33 -0.26 -17.71 1.32
C GLY A 33 0.09 -18.24 -0.09
N LEU A 34 -0.78 -19.08 -0.65
CA LEU A 34 -0.58 -19.72 -1.96
C LEU A 34 -0.45 -18.72 -3.12
N GLY A 35 -1.13 -17.56 -3.05
CA GLY A 35 -1.04 -16.54 -4.08
C GLY A 35 0.36 -15.94 -4.22
N ASP A 36 1.04 -15.79 -3.08
CA ASP A 36 2.42 -15.29 -3.03
C ASP A 36 3.39 -16.32 -3.63
N ILE A 37 3.23 -17.60 -3.26
CA ILE A 37 4.03 -18.72 -3.79
C ILE A 37 3.89 -18.83 -5.32
N ILE A 38 2.65 -18.74 -5.84
CA ILE A 38 2.39 -18.79 -7.28
C ILE A 38 2.99 -17.58 -8.00
N GLY A 39 2.85 -16.37 -7.42
CA GLY A 39 3.43 -15.15 -7.96
C GLY A 39 4.96 -15.24 -8.09
N TYR A 40 5.63 -15.71 -7.04
CA TYR A 40 7.07 -15.95 -7.07
C TYR A 40 7.48 -17.04 -8.06
N PHE A 41 6.72 -18.12 -8.16
CA PHE A 41 6.99 -19.16 -9.15
C PHE A 41 6.92 -18.60 -10.58
N VAL A 42 5.93 -17.78 -10.89
CA VAL A 42 5.81 -17.10 -12.19
C VAL A 42 6.97 -16.12 -12.41
N LEU A 43 7.35 -15.34 -11.38
CA LEU A 43 8.48 -14.40 -11.47
C LEU A 43 9.79 -15.13 -11.79
N ILE A 44 10.09 -16.20 -11.05
CA ILE A 44 11.31 -16.99 -11.21
C ILE A 44 11.32 -17.71 -12.56
N SER A 45 10.25 -18.41 -12.91
CA SER A 45 10.16 -19.16 -14.18
C SER A 45 10.27 -18.26 -15.40
N GLY A 46 9.62 -17.09 -15.38
CA GLY A 46 9.75 -16.09 -16.43
C GLY A 46 11.16 -15.50 -16.51
N THR A 47 11.82 -15.29 -15.38
CA THR A 47 13.22 -14.84 -15.34
C THR A 47 14.17 -15.87 -15.96
N ILE A 48 14.03 -17.15 -15.59
CA ILE A 48 14.82 -18.25 -16.14
C ILE A 48 14.58 -18.37 -17.65
N LEU A 49 13.33 -18.28 -18.09
CA LEU A 49 12.99 -18.31 -19.51
C LEU A 49 13.62 -17.14 -20.26
N TYR A 50 13.60 -15.93 -19.69
CA TYR A 50 14.25 -14.77 -20.30
C TYR A 50 15.77 -14.95 -20.44
N VAL A 51 16.42 -15.49 -19.40
CA VAL A 51 17.86 -15.82 -19.44
C VAL A 51 18.16 -16.81 -20.56
N TYR A 52 17.36 -17.88 -20.68
CA TYR A 52 17.50 -18.86 -21.75
C TYR A 52 17.34 -18.24 -23.14
N LEU A 53 16.28 -17.45 -23.35
CA LEU A 53 16.04 -16.74 -24.61
C LEU A 53 17.19 -15.78 -24.94
N PHE A 54 17.70 -15.06 -23.93
CA PHE A 54 18.84 -14.16 -24.10
C PHE A 54 20.08 -14.93 -24.55
N GLN A 55 20.45 -16.01 -23.87
CA GLN A 55 21.63 -16.81 -24.25
C GLN A 55 21.52 -17.37 -25.68
N LYS A 56 20.33 -17.85 -26.06
CA LYS A 56 20.08 -18.42 -27.39
C LYS A 56 20.11 -17.36 -28.49
N TYR A 57 19.43 -16.23 -28.28
CA TYR A 57 19.14 -15.26 -29.34
C TYR A 57 20.05 -14.02 -29.34
N TYR A 58 20.95 -13.86 -28.38
CA TYR A 58 21.82 -12.68 -28.23
C TYR A 58 22.59 -12.30 -29.50
N LYS A 59 23.11 -13.30 -30.23
CA LYS A 59 23.90 -13.08 -31.45
C LYS A 59 23.06 -13.10 -32.73
N GLU A 60 21.77 -13.39 -32.63
CA GLU A 60 20.90 -13.49 -33.80
C GLU A 60 20.47 -12.12 -34.35
N GLY A 61 19.62 -12.16 -35.39
CA GLY A 61 19.12 -11.01 -36.11
C GLY A 61 18.08 -10.18 -35.34
N ILE A 62 17.40 -9.28 -36.04
CA ILE A 62 16.48 -8.31 -35.43
C ILE A 62 15.20 -8.97 -34.90
N ALA A 63 14.61 -9.93 -35.63
CA ALA A 63 13.34 -10.53 -35.25
C ALA A 63 13.37 -11.25 -33.88
N PRO A 64 14.38 -12.08 -33.55
CA PRO A 64 14.52 -12.67 -32.21
C PRO A 64 14.68 -11.62 -31.10
N GLN A 65 15.40 -10.53 -31.38
CA GLN A 65 15.59 -9.45 -30.41
C GLN A 65 14.29 -8.70 -30.11
N ILE A 66 13.44 -8.50 -31.13
CA ILE A 66 12.09 -7.93 -30.97
C ILE A 66 11.18 -8.90 -30.20
N LEU A 67 11.27 -10.21 -30.48
CA LEU A 67 10.51 -11.23 -29.75
C LEU A 67 10.84 -11.21 -28.25
N MET A 68 12.12 -11.14 -27.88
CA MET A 68 12.52 -10.99 -26.48
C MET A 68 11.98 -9.72 -25.84
N LEU A 69 12.03 -8.59 -26.56
CA LEU A 69 11.50 -7.33 -26.08
C LEU A 69 10.00 -7.42 -25.78
N ASN A 70 9.23 -7.99 -26.71
CA ASN A 70 7.79 -8.22 -26.52
C ASN A 70 7.52 -9.15 -25.34
N PHE A 71 8.28 -10.23 -25.21
CA PHE A 71 8.17 -11.14 -24.08
C PHE A 71 8.44 -10.40 -22.76
N TYR A 72 9.47 -9.54 -22.68
CA TYR A 72 9.74 -8.72 -21.50
C TYR A 72 8.53 -7.85 -21.11
N PHE A 73 7.97 -7.12 -22.09
CA PHE A 73 6.86 -6.20 -21.82
C PHE A 73 5.59 -6.94 -21.40
N ILE A 74 5.24 -8.03 -22.08
CA ILE A 74 4.07 -8.85 -21.73
C ILE A 74 4.25 -9.43 -20.33
N PHE A 75 5.43 -9.98 -20.04
CA PHE A 75 5.72 -10.57 -18.74
C PHE A 75 5.66 -9.53 -17.62
N THR A 76 6.30 -8.38 -17.81
CA THR A 76 6.31 -7.28 -16.83
C THR A 76 4.89 -6.74 -16.62
N PHE A 77 4.11 -6.61 -17.68
CA PHE A 77 2.70 -6.22 -17.59
C PHE A 77 1.88 -7.19 -16.74
N LEU A 78 2.06 -8.51 -16.92
CA LEU A 78 1.37 -9.52 -16.13
C LEU A 78 1.77 -9.49 -14.65
N VAL A 79 3.08 -9.32 -14.37
CA VAL A 79 3.60 -9.17 -13.01
C VAL A 79 2.97 -7.95 -12.33
N VAL A 80 2.96 -6.80 -13.01
CA VAL A 80 2.37 -5.55 -12.49
C VAL A 80 0.86 -5.72 -12.30
N LEU A 81 0.14 -6.27 -13.29
CA LEU A 81 -1.30 -6.50 -13.21
C LEU A 81 -1.66 -7.39 -12.02
N LYS A 82 -0.86 -8.42 -11.76
CA LYS A 82 -1.06 -9.32 -10.62
C LYS A 82 -0.74 -8.64 -9.28
N ALA A 83 0.32 -7.85 -9.24
CA ALA A 83 0.73 -7.10 -8.05
C ALA A 83 -0.21 -5.92 -7.71
N THR A 84 -0.99 -5.42 -8.68
CA THR A 84 -1.81 -4.21 -8.50
C THR A 84 -3.32 -4.48 -8.57
N TYR A 85 -3.83 -4.89 -9.74
CA TYR A 85 -5.27 -4.94 -10.02
C TYR A 85 -5.92 -6.28 -9.64
N LEU A 86 -5.24 -7.40 -9.90
CA LEU A 86 -5.74 -8.75 -9.60
C LEU A 86 -5.34 -9.23 -8.18
N ARG A 87 -5.12 -8.28 -7.29
CA ARG A 87 -4.86 -8.52 -5.87
C ARG A 87 -6.21 -8.67 -5.16
N SER A 88 -6.28 -9.48 -4.09
CA SER A 88 -7.50 -9.63 -3.30
C SER A 88 -7.95 -8.29 -2.72
N ASP A 89 -9.24 -8.10 -2.45
CA ASP A 89 -9.81 -6.81 -2.02
C ASP A 89 -9.14 -6.24 -0.76
N GLU A 90 -8.66 -7.10 0.15
CA GLU A 90 -7.86 -6.74 1.33
C GLU A 90 -6.52 -6.05 1.01
N TYR A 91 -6.05 -6.14 -0.24
CA TYR A 91 -4.76 -5.63 -0.69
C TYR A 91 -4.82 -4.95 -2.07
N ARG A 92 -6.01 -4.56 -2.52
CA ARG A 92 -6.17 -3.71 -3.72
C ARG A 92 -5.17 -2.56 -3.63
N TRP A 93 -4.50 -2.26 -4.74
CA TRP A 93 -3.48 -1.19 -4.77
C TRP A 93 -4.06 0.10 -4.16
N ASN A 94 -3.55 0.43 -2.97
CA ASN A 94 -3.97 1.55 -2.12
C ASN A 94 -2.97 2.72 -2.19
N GLY A 95 -2.13 2.75 -3.23
CA GLY A 95 -1.03 3.71 -3.36
C GLY A 95 0.29 3.30 -2.69
N CYS A 96 0.29 2.34 -1.77
CA CYS A 96 1.52 1.95 -1.04
C CYS A 96 2.29 0.83 -1.75
N LEU A 97 3.48 1.16 -2.27
CA LEU A 97 4.37 0.23 -3.00
C LEU A 97 5.27 -0.60 -2.07
N PHE A 98 5.40 -0.22 -0.79
CA PHE A 98 6.28 -0.85 0.20
C PHE A 98 5.51 -1.18 1.48
N TYR A 99 5.99 -2.18 2.23
CA TYR A 99 5.56 -2.42 3.61
C TYR A 99 6.05 -1.26 4.48
N GLU A 100 5.15 -0.37 4.89
CA GLU A 100 5.45 0.63 5.91
C GLU A 100 5.55 -0.02 7.29
N ARG A 101 6.29 0.62 8.21
CA ARG A 101 6.33 0.20 9.61
C ARG A 101 4.93 0.40 10.20
N CYS A 102 4.27 -0.69 10.54
CA CYS A 102 3.06 -0.63 11.33
C CYS A 102 3.39 -0.06 12.72
N LEU A 103 2.51 0.81 13.23
CA LEU A 103 2.58 1.26 14.61
C LEU A 103 2.46 0.03 15.52
N GLY A 104 3.32 -0.08 16.53
CA GLY A 104 3.42 -1.28 17.37
C GLY A 104 2.78 -1.14 18.76
N ASP A 105 2.66 0.08 19.27
CA ASP A 105 2.00 0.39 20.53
C ASP A 105 0.86 1.39 20.24
N PHE A 106 -0.35 1.07 20.67
CA PHE A 106 -1.55 1.88 20.46
C PHE A 106 -2.15 2.31 21.81
N ASN A 107 -2.41 3.60 21.95
CA ASN A 107 -2.88 4.18 23.21
C ASN A 107 -4.41 4.19 23.26
N ILE A 108 -4.97 3.64 24.33
CA ILE A 108 -6.40 3.67 24.61
C ILE A 108 -6.63 4.34 25.96
N SER A 109 -7.43 5.41 25.99
CA SER A 109 -7.75 6.14 27.21
C SER A 109 -9.26 6.39 27.34
N ASN A 110 -9.94 5.56 28.12
CA ASN A 110 -11.40 5.64 28.31
C ASN A 110 -11.74 5.80 29.79
N ASN A 111 -12.60 6.78 30.15
CA ASN A 111 -13.15 6.92 31.52
C ASN A 111 -12.08 6.91 32.64
N ASN A 112 -10.94 7.57 32.42
CA ASN A 112 -9.76 7.61 33.29
C ASN A 112 -8.96 6.29 33.43
N TYR A 113 -9.28 5.28 32.63
CA TYR A 113 -8.45 4.11 32.42
C TYR A 113 -7.48 4.35 31.27
N TYR A 114 -6.23 3.93 31.42
CA TYR A 114 -5.18 4.05 30.39
C TYR A 114 -4.59 2.67 30.14
N GLU A 115 -4.62 2.26 28.88
CA GLU A 115 -4.13 0.97 28.41
C GLU A 115 -3.28 1.19 27.15
N ILE A 116 -2.16 0.47 27.08
CA ILE A 116 -1.32 0.41 25.88
C ILE A 116 -1.47 -0.99 25.32
N GLU A 117 -2.12 -1.09 24.18
CA GLU A 117 -2.22 -2.35 23.46
C GLU A 117 -1.12 -2.46 22.42
N ARG A 118 -0.44 -3.61 22.40
CA ARG A 118 0.52 -3.93 21.35
C ARG A 118 -0.22 -4.51 20.16
N MET A 119 -0.40 -3.69 19.13
CA MET A 119 -1.08 -4.09 17.92
C MET A 119 -0.46 -3.41 16.70
N SER A 120 -0.43 -4.12 15.58
CA SER A 120 0.14 -3.61 14.34
C SER A 120 -0.89 -2.83 13.52
N ILE A 121 -1.00 -1.52 13.73
CA ILE A 121 -1.82 -0.65 12.87
C ILE A 121 -0.95 -0.14 11.74
N CYS A 122 -1.18 -0.68 10.55
CA CYS A 122 -0.47 -0.29 9.35
C CYS A 122 -1.23 0.85 8.67
N PRO A 123 -0.66 2.07 8.53
CA PRO A 123 -1.35 3.22 7.97
C PRO A 123 -2.05 2.93 6.64
N CYS A 124 -1.38 2.22 5.74
CA CYS A 124 -1.95 1.87 4.43
C CYS A 124 -3.15 0.91 4.50
N ALA A 125 -3.24 0.03 5.50
CA ALA A 125 -4.34 -0.93 5.64
C ALA A 125 -5.59 -0.29 6.24
N TYR A 126 -5.39 0.64 7.18
CA TYR A 126 -6.46 1.29 7.94
C TYR A 126 -6.65 2.77 7.57
N SER A 127 -6.09 3.22 6.44
CA SER A 127 -6.36 4.56 5.91
C SER A 127 -7.80 4.64 5.42
N SER A 128 -8.46 5.71 5.86
CA SER A 128 -9.87 5.97 5.64
C SER A 128 -10.03 7.34 5.00
N ASP A 129 -10.73 7.37 3.86
CA ASP A 129 -11.19 8.59 3.24
C ASP A 129 -12.60 8.89 3.73
N PHE A 130 -12.81 10.09 4.26
CA PHE A 130 -14.10 10.51 4.80
C PHE A 130 -14.33 12.00 4.59
N THR A 131 -15.60 12.39 4.58
CA THR A 131 -15.97 13.81 4.60
C THR A 131 -16.60 14.14 5.95
N GLY A 132 -16.30 15.33 6.43
CA GLY A 132 -16.85 15.75 7.70
C GLY A 132 -16.81 17.25 7.91
N LYS A 133 -17.63 17.68 8.86
CA LYS A 133 -17.79 19.08 9.23
C LYS A 133 -16.94 19.40 10.45
N TRP A 134 -16.04 20.37 10.31
CA TRP A 134 -15.24 20.84 11.44
C TRP A 134 -16.06 21.77 12.33
N ASN A 135 -16.10 21.51 13.64
CA ASN A 135 -16.82 22.36 14.59
C ASN A 135 -15.92 23.16 15.55
N GLY A 136 -14.60 23.13 15.34
CA GLY A 136 -13.62 23.78 16.22
C GLY A 136 -12.99 22.87 17.27
N LYS A 137 -13.50 21.65 17.43
CA LYS A 137 -12.96 20.67 18.39
C LYS A 137 -12.87 19.25 17.83
N TYR A 138 -13.85 18.84 17.05
CA TYR A 138 -13.93 17.52 16.42
C TYR A 138 -14.54 17.63 15.03
N ILE A 139 -14.45 16.56 14.26
CA ILE A 139 -15.12 16.42 12.97
C ILE A 139 -16.37 15.58 13.16
N GLU A 140 -17.50 16.08 12.69
CA GLU A 140 -18.73 15.30 12.52
C GLU A 140 -18.69 14.63 11.15
N LEU A 141 -18.72 13.29 11.12
CA LEU A 141 -18.69 12.53 9.88
C LEU A 141 -20.00 12.70 9.12
N LEU A 142 -19.89 13.05 7.83
CA LEU A 142 -21.02 13.14 6.90
C LEU A 142 -21.06 11.93 5.96
N SER A 143 -19.90 11.46 5.51
CA SER A 143 -19.78 10.25 4.69
C SER A 143 -18.39 9.62 4.82
N GLY A 144 -18.32 8.33 4.48
CA GLY A 144 -17.10 7.52 4.63
C GLY A 144 -17.14 6.71 5.93
N ASP A 145 -16.51 5.54 5.89
CA ASP A 145 -16.38 4.64 7.03
C ASP A 145 -14.94 4.64 7.52
N ILE A 146 -14.76 4.84 8.82
CA ILE A 146 -13.43 4.73 9.42
C ILE A 146 -13.07 3.26 9.58
N LYS A 147 -11.98 2.85 8.94
CA LYS A 147 -11.39 1.52 9.04
C LYS A 147 -10.54 1.43 10.29
N TYR A 148 -10.65 0.31 11.00
CA TYR A 148 -9.86 -0.01 12.17
C TYR A 148 -9.73 -1.53 12.33
N PRO A 149 -8.69 -2.02 13.03
CA PRO A 149 -8.55 -3.43 13.37
C PRO A 149 -9.69 -3.93 14.26
N ASP A 150 -10.06 -5.20 14.13
CA ASP A 150 -11.15 -5.81 14.90
C ASP A 150 -10.92 -5.76 16.42
N GLU A 151 -9.65 -5.75 16.85
CA GLU A 151 -9.25 -5.65 18.25
C GLU A 151 -9.72 -4.32 18.88
N LEU A 152 -9.81 -3.23 18.09
CA LEU A 152 -10.29 -1.93 18.60
C LEU A 152 -11.82 -1.84 18.71
N LYS A 153 -12.55 -2.84 18.22
CA LYS A 153 -14.01 -2.78 18.12
C LYS A 153 -14.71 -2.67 19.47
N GLU A 154 -14.12 -3.24 20.52
CA GLU A 154 -14.66 -3.16 21.89
C GLU A 154 -14.36 -1.80 22.56
N HIS A 155 -13.39 -1.05 22.03
CA HIS A 155 -12.93 0.22 22.58
C HIS A 155 -13.51 1.44 21.87
N ILE A 156 -14.18 1.26 20.72
CA ILE A 156 -14.75 2.34 19.91
C ILE A 156 -16.27 2.27 19.91
N LYS A 157 -16.90 3.44 20.07
CA LYS A 157 -18.34 3.57 19.91
C LYS A 157 -18.75 3.44 18.44
N SER A 158 -19.53 2.42 18.13
CA SER A 158 -20.08 2.17 16.79
C SER A 158 -21.57 2.55 16.69
N PRO A 159 -22.04 3.19 15.60
CA PRO A 159 -21.25 3.68 14.46
C PRO A 159 -20.42 4.92 14.82
N ILE A 160 -19.25 5.06 14.19
CA ILE A 160 -18.38 6.23 14.38
C ILE A 160 -19.01 7.42 13.66
N THR A 161 -19.48 8.40 14.43
CA THR A 161 -20.05 9.64 13.90
C THR A 161 -19.17 10.86 14.16
N ILE A 162 -18.19 10.72 15.05
CA ILE A 162 -17.30 11.79 15.51
C ILE A 162 -15.87 11.26 15.55
N VAL A 163 -14.92 12.06 15.06
CA VAL A 163 -13.47 11.82 15.20
C VAL A 163 -12.77 13.08 15.71
N PHE A 164 -11.75 12.91 16.54
CA PHE A 164 -10.78 13.98 16.81
C PHE A 164 -9.66 13.92 15.78
N ILE A 165 -9.03 15.06 15.51
CA ILE A 165 -7.89 15.14 14.61
C ILE A 165 -6.65 15.60 15.33
N LYS A 166 -5.54 14.97 14.98
CA LYS A 166 -4.19 15.40 15.30
C LYS A 166 -3.58 15.86 13.98
N MET A 167 -3.49 17.18 13.81
CA MET A 167 -2.84 17.77 12.65
C MET A 167 -1.35 17.96 12.97
N GLU A 168 -0.47 17.69 12.02
CA GLU A 168 0.95 18.03 12.16
C GLU A 168 1.12 19.55 12.20
N GLU A 169 2.09 20.05 12.98
CA GLU A 169 2.30 21.49 13.21
C GLU A 169 2.51 22.27 11.90
N GLU A 170 3.03 21.64 10.85
CA GLU A 170 3.28 22.27 9.54
C GLU A 170 2.02 22.43 8.66
N GLU A 171 0.95 21.68 8.91
CA GLU A 171 -0.34 21.82 8.21
C GLU A 171 -1.26 22.88 8.84
N ILE A 172 -0.89 23.44 10.00
CA ILE A 172 -1.53 24.60 10.64
C ILE A 172 -1.12 25.90 9.91
N ARG A 173 -1.02 25.89 8.58
CA ARG A 173 -0.74 27.11 7.80
C ARG A 173 -1.99 27.95 7.64
N GLU A 174 -3.17 27.34 7.66
CA GLU A 174 -4.46 28.02 7.78
C GLU A 174 -5.40 27.20 8.69
N PRO A 175 -5.97 27.78 9.76
CA PRO A 175 -6.89 27.07 10.63
C PRO A 175 -8.16 26.68 9.86
N LEU A 176 -8.62 25.44 10.04
CA LEU A 176 -9.89 24.97 9.49
C LEU A 176 -11.02 25.94 9.88
N GLN A 177 -11.81 26.37 8.89
CA GLN A 177 -12.93 27.28 9.11
C GLN A 177 -14.07 26.53 9.80
N LEU A 178 -14.69 27.19 10.78
CA LEU A 178 -15.80 26.63 11.53
C LEU A 178 -16.98 26.30 10.60
N HIS A 179 -17.56 25.12 10.79
CA HIS A 179 -18.72 24.59 10.07
C HIS A 179 -18.50 24.34 8.58
N GLN A 180 -17.27 24.45 8.08
CA GLN A 180 -16.94 24.06 6.72
C GLN A 180 -16.81 22.53 6.62
N VAL A 181 -17.22 22.00 5.47
CA VAL A 181 -17.08 20.59 5.12
C VAL A 181 -15.77 20.40 4.38
N TYR A 182 -15.00 19.41 4.82
CA TYR A 182 -13.72 19.05 4.24
C TYR A 182 -13.70 17.56 3.90
N SER A 183 -12.85 17.21 2.94
CA SER A 183 -12.49 15.83 2.65
C SER A 183 -11.16 15.54 3.33
N PHE A 184 -11.12 14.46 4.11
CA PHE A 184 -9.95 14.02 4.85
C PHE A 184 -9.53 12.64 4.38
N SER A 185 -8.23 12.38 4.44
CA SER A 185 -7.66 11.03 4.41
C SER A 185 -6.84 10.84 5.67
N GLY A 186 -6.98 9.70 6.36
CA GLY A 186 -6.26 9.53 7.61
C GLY A 186 -6.36 8.16 8.25
N THR A 187 -5.57 7.99 9.31
CA THR A 187 -5.46 6.73 10.06
C THR A 187 -5.66 6.98 11.55
N ILE A 188 -6.24 6.01 12.26
CA ILE A 188 -6.42 6.13 13.70
C ILE A 188 -5.05 6.05 14.38
N HIS A 189 -4.78 7.01 15.26
CA HIS A 189 -3.57 7.12 16.05
C HIS A 189 -3.76 6.66 17.49
N GLU A 190 -4.91 7.00 18.09
CA GLU A 190 -5.25 6.62 19.47
C GLU A 190 -6.78 6.63 19.67
N ILE A 191 -7.26 6.06 20.76
CA ILE A 191 -8.67 6.14 21.18
C ILE A 191 -8.76 6.91 22.50
N LYS A 192 -9.69 7.86 22.56
CA LYS A 192 -9.96 8.61 23.77
C LYS A 192 -11.45 8.73 24.04
N ASN A 193 -11.90 8.24 25.19
CA ASN A 193 -13.31 8.18 25.60
C ASN A 193 -14.21 7.58 24.51
N GLU A 194 -13.79 6.42 23.98
CA GLU A 194 -14.46 5.66 22.91
C GLU A 194 -14.52 6.37 21.55
N ILE A 195 -13.84 7.51 21.41
CA ILE A 195 -13.78 8.31 20.18
C ILE A 195 -12.37 8.18 19.58
N PRO A 196 -12.26 7.82 18.29
CA PRO A 196 -10.98 7.75 17.62
C PRO A 196 -10.35 9.13 17.42
N ILE A 197 -9.03 9.20 17.61
CA ILE A 197 -8.19 10.33 17.29
C ILE A 197 -7.36 9.94 16.06
N MET A 198 -7.49 10.73 15.00
CA MET A 198 -6.93 10.42 13.70
C MET A 198 -5.80 11.37 13.33
N ASN A 199 -4.74 10.84 12.73
CA ASN A 199 -3.80 11.62 11.94
C ASN A 199 -4.42 11.77 10.54
N VAL A 200 -4.70 13.02 10.15
CA VAL A 200 -5.41 13.31 8.91
C VAL A 200 -4.61 14.27 8.03
N SER A 201 -4.77 14.13 6.72
CA SER A 201 -4.41 15.12 5.72
C SER A 201 -5.66 15.61 4.98
N LEU A 202 -5.64 16.85 4.53
CA LEU A 202 -6.69 17.42 3.68
C LEU A 202 -6.50 16.94 2.22
N ASN A 203 -7.60 16.56 1.58
CA ASN A 203 -7.64 16.22 0.14
C ASN A 203 -7.98 17.42 -0.74
#